data_AF-A0A8T2VXX2-F1
#
_entry.id   AF-A0A8T2VXX2-F1
#
_cell.length_a   1.000
_cell.length_b   1.000
_cell.length_c   1.000
_cell.angle_alpha   90.00
_cell.angle_beta   90.00
_cell.angle_gamma   90.00
#
_symmetry.space_group_name_H-M   'P 1'
#
loop_
_entity.id
_entity.type
_entity.pdbx_description
1 polymer ?
#
loop_
_entity_poly.entity_id
_entity_poly.type
_entity_poly.pdbx_seq_one_letter_code
_entity_poly.pdbx_strand_id
1 'polypeptide(L)'
;MTLSPAFVRRICTTASLSRAVRPIPLKLISVAKGTSSKDGTAFGNEWADKVRRYTQIEELQIKPNPMNTKDPKIAKQQEGERVLKSVRAGERLIVLDERGRDLKSENFAEILAQASDEGWPAVVFAIGGPYGHSPEVRERADDVIRLTAISDNTSTG
;
A
#
# COMPACT_ATOMS: atom_id res chain seq x y z
N MET A 1 44.31 32.93 -11.90
CA MET A 1 42.86 32.78 -12.18
C MET A 1 42.58 31.31 -12.40
N THR A 2 42.04 30.64 -11.40
CA THR A 2 41.80 29.20 -11.33
C THR A 2 40.43 28.88 -11.94
N LEU A 3 40.40 28.02 -12.96
CA LEU A 3 39.17 27.55 -13.62
C LEU A 3 38.49 26.45 -12.80
N SER A 4 37.18 26.59 -12.63
CA SER A 4 36.28 25.80 -11.79
C SER A 4 36.02 24.38 -12.34
N PRO A 5 35.87 23.34 -11.48
CA PRO A 5 35.74 21.92 -11.87
C PRO A 5 34.36 21.53 -12.39
N ALA A 6 33.67 22.39 -13.16
CA ALA A 6 32.34 22.11 -13.71
C ALA A 6 32.35 21.17 -14.94
N PHE A 7 33.39 20.34 -15.11
CA PHE A 7 33.62 19.51 -16.31
C PHE A 7 33.11 18.06 -16.20
N VAL A 8 32.34 17.67 -15.18
CA VAL A 8 31.80 16.31 -15.13
C VAL A 8 30.36 16.30 -14.62
N ARG A 9 29.40 16.45 -15.54
CA ARG A 9 28.14 15.67 -15.56
C ARG A 9 27.34 16.02 -16.81
N ARG A 10 27.92 15.61 -17.94
CA ARG A 10 27.26 15.44 -19.22
C ARG A 10 26.64 14.03 -19.23
N ILE A 11 25.34 13.96 -19.51
CA ILE A 11 24.61 12.82 -20.12
C ILE A 11 24.77 11.46 -19.41
N CYS A 12 23.75 11.07 -18.65
CA CYS A 12 23.38 9.65 -18.48
C CYS A 12 21.86 9.54 -18.57
N THR A 13 21.34 9.78 -19.77
CA THR A 13 20.16 9.05 -20.27
C THR A 13 20.66 7.65 -20.65
N THR A 14 19.92 6.61 -20.27
CA THR A 14 20.11 5.19 -20.66
C THR A 14 21.19 4.41 -19.90
N ALA A 15 20.78 3.71 -18.82
CA ALA A 15 21.26 2.37 -18.44
C ALA A 15 20.56 1.91 -17.15
N SER A 16 19.30 1.48 -17.27
CA SER A 16 18.63 0.65 -16.27
C SER A 16 19.21 -0.76 -16.33
N LEU A 17 20.36 -0.98 -15.68
CA LEU A 17 20.89 -2.32 -15.44
C LEU A 17 21.50 -2.37 -14.03
N SER A 18 21.00 -3.34 -13.25
CA SER A 18 21.37 -3.68 -11.86
C SER A 18 21.14 -2.61 -10.79
N ARG A 19 19.88 -2.22 -10.57
CA ARG A 19 19.50 -1.63 -9.29
C ARG A 19 19.24 -2.75 -8.30
N ALA A 20 20.08 -2.89 -7.28
CA ALA A 20 19.79 -3.76 -6.15
C ALA A 20 18.62 -3.13 -5.36
N VAL A 21 17.40 -3.50 -5.71
CA VAL A 21 16.20 -3.10 -4.96
C VAL A 21 16.34 -3.72 -3.57
N ARG A 22 16.49 -2.89 -2.53
CA ARG A 22 16.49 -3.40 -1.17
C ARG A 22 15.07 -3.89 -0.86
N PRO A 23 14.91 -5.10 -0.33
CA PRO A 23 13.59 -5.59 0.06
C PRO A 23 13.03 -4.66 1.14
N ILE A 24 11.89 -4.03 0.84
CA ILE A 24 11.19 -3.14 1.76
C ILE A 24 10.13 -3.94 2.52
N PRO A 25 10.11 -3.91 3.87
CA PRO A 25 9.08 -4.58 4.65
C PRO A 25 7.67 -4.11 4.25
N LEU A 26 6.75 -5.06 4.18
CA LEU A 26 5.36 -4.81 3.86
C LEU A 26 4.49 -5.08 5.10
N LYS A 27 3.50 -4.23 5.32
CA LYS A 27 2.49 -4.41 6.34
C LYS A 27 1.11 -4.34 5.72
N LEU A 28 0.25 -5.29 6.03
CA LEU A 28 -1.13 -5.34 5.57
C LEU A 28 -2.06 -5.15 6.76
N ILE A 29 -2.80 -4.04 6.79
CA ILE A 29 -3.83 -3.75 7.78
C ILE A 29 -5.20 -3.97 7.14
N SER A 30 -6.02 -4.85 7.70
CA SER A 30 -7.38 -5.11 7.21
C SER A 30 -8.42 -4.90 8.31
N VAL A 31 -9.52 -4.23 7.97
CA VAL A 31 -10.68 -4.06 8.86
C VAL A 31 -11.78 -5.02 8.41
N ALA A 32 -11.89 -6.19 9.07
CA ALA A 32 -12.84 -7.23 8.67
C ALA A 32 -13.33 -8.07 9.85
N LYS A 33 -14.62 -8.48 9.81
CA LYS A 33 -15.27 -9.33 10.81
C LYS A 33 -14.85 -10.79 10.64
N GLY A 34 -13.59 -11.11 10.98
CA GLY A 34 -13.05 -12.46 10.81
C GLY A 34 -13.02 -12.92 9.35
N THR A 35 -12.33 -14.02 9.07
CA THR A 35 -12.29 -14.56 7.70
C THR A 35 -13.58 -15.32 7.40
N SER A 36 -14.31 -14.91 6.36
CA SER A 36 -15.64 -15.41 6.03
C SER A 36 -15.67 -16.76 5.28
N SER A 37 -14.52 -17.38 4.99
CA SER A 37 -14.45 -18.76 4.49
C SER A 37 -13.07 -19.39 4.75
N LYS A 38 -13.03 -20.71 5.04
CA LYS A 38 -11.77 -21.46 5.18
C LYS A 38 -10.94 -21.39 3.89
N ASP A 39 -11.61 -21.42 2.73
CA ASP A 39 -10.96 -21.47 1.42
C ASP A 39 -10.30 -20.14 1.05
N GLY A 40 -10.95 -19.00 1.31
CA GLY A 40 -10.35 -17.67 1.07
C GLY A 40 -9.08 -17.43 1.89
N THR A 41 -9.03 -17.96 3.12
CA THR A 41 -7.84 -17.89 3.97
C THR A 41 -6.68 -18.71 3.39
N ALA A 42 -6.99 -19.89 2.84
CA ALA A 42 -5.98 -20.81 2.30
C ALA A 42 -5.24 -20.21 1.10
N PHE A 43 -5.98 -19.59 0.16
CA PHE A 43 -5.37 -18.90 -0.98
C PHE A 43 -4.54 -17.68 -0.54
N GLY A 44 -5.06 -16.88 0.40
CA GLY A 44 -4.33 -15.74 0.94
C GLY A 44 -2.98 -16.15 1.53
N ASN A 45 -2.97 -17.23 2.33
CA ASN A 45 -1.75 -17.74 2.94
C ASN A 45 -0.74 -18.26 1.92
N GLU A 46 -1.17 -18.99 0.89
CA GLU A 46 -0.29 -19.49 -0.17
C GLU A 46 0.46 -18.33 -0.87
N TRP A 47 -0.26 -17.25 -1.17
CA TRP A 47 0.34 -16.06 -1.77
C TRP A 47 1.23 -15.30 -0.80
N ALA A 48 0.83 -15.16 0.47
CA ALA A 48 1.67 -14.55 1.49
C ALA A 48 3.01 -15.29 1.65
N ASP A 49 3.01 -16.63 1.61
CA ASP A 49 4.23 -17.44 1.69
C ASP A 49 5.15 -17.29 0.48
N LYS A 50 4.58 -17.04 -0.72
CA LYS A 50 5.38 -16.69 -1.91
C LYS A 50 6.05 -15.34 -1.72
N VAL A 51 5.32 -14.33 -1.25
CA VAL A 51 5.85 -12.97 -1.08
C VAL A 51 6.87 -12.89 0.07
N ARG A 52 6.70 -13.69 1.14
CA ARG A 52 7.66 -13.82 2.26
C ARG A 52 9.07 -14.24 1.82
N ARG A 53 9.23 -14.85 0.64
CA ARG A 53 10.54 -15.20 0.06
C ARG A 53 11.31 -13.99 -0.43
N TYR A 54 10.62 -12.88 -0.70
CA TYR A 54 11.20 -11.65 -1.24
C TYR A 54 11.31 -10.55 -0.19
N THR A 55 10.35 -10.46 0.74
CA THR A 55 10.34 -9.42 1.77
C THR A 55 9.62 -9.86 3.04
N GLN A 56 9.81 -9.13 4.13
CA GLN A 56 9.08 -9.33 5.38
C GLN A 56 7.64 -8.85 5.21
N ILE A 57 6.67 -9.66 5.65
CA ILE A 57 5.25 -9.30 5.67
C ILE A 57 4.70 -9.40 7.09
N GLU A 58 4.10 -8.31 7.56
CA GLU A 58 3.29 -8.24 8.79
C GLU A 58 1.81 -8.11 8.41
N GLU A 59 0.97 -9.05 8.85
CA GLU A 59 -0.49 -8.98 8.65
C GLU A 59 -1.18 -8.63 9.97
N LEU A 60 -1.98 -7.55 9.96
CA LEU A 60 -2.74 -7.08 11.11
C LEU A 60 -4.22 -6.99 10.76
N GLN A 61 -5.02 -7.82 11.42
CA GLN A 61 -6.47 -7.78 11.31
C GLN A 61 -7.08 -6.99 12.46
N ILE A 62 -7.73 -5.87 12.13
CA ILE A 62 -8.51 -5.07 13.07
C ILE A 62 -9.94 -5.58 13.03
N LYS A 63 -10.41 -6.09 14.18
CA LYS A 63 -11.80 -6.51 14.34
C LYS A 63 -12.72 -5.28 14.36
N PRO A 64 -13.80 -5.26 13.55
CA PRO A 64 -14.84 -4.26 13.63
C PRO A 64 -15.42 -4.18 15.03
N ASN A 65 -15.85 -3.00 15.46
CA ASN A 65 -16.39 -2.84 16.80
C ASN A 65 -17.68 -3.69 16.97
N PRO A 66 -17.75 -4.62 17.94
CA PRO A 66 -18.96 -5.43 18.18
C PRO A 66 -20.14 -4.59 18.68
N MET A 67 -19.87 -3.44 19.30
CA MET A 67 -20.86 -2.38 19.45
C MET A 67 -21.10 -1.79 18.08
N ASN A 68 -22.03 -2.41 17.35
CA ASN A 68 -22.68 -1.86 16.18
C ASN A 68 -23.32 -0.52 16.60
N THR A 69 -22.50 0.53 16.63
CA THR A 69 -22.98 1.88 16.88
C THR A 69 -23.98 2.11 15.76
N LYS A 70 -25.24 2.41 16.10
CA LYS A 70 -26.34 2.50 15.12
C LYS A 70 -26.04 3.44 13.94
N ASP A 71 -24.99 4.26 14.06
CA ASP A 71 -24.46 5.11 13.01
C ASP A 71 -23.15 4.54 12.39
N PRO A 72 -23.16 4.17 11.10
CA PRO A 72 -21.99 3.76 10.34
C PRO A 72 -20.82 4.76 10.36
N LYS A 73 -21.08 6.06 10.56
CA LYS A 73 -20.03 7.09 10.61
C LYS A 73 -19.13 6.92 11.84
N ILE A 74 -19.73 6.63 12.99
CA ILE A 74 -18.99 6.48 14.25
C ILE A 74 -18.14 5.20 14.20
N ALA A 75 -18.69 4.10 13.68
CA ALA A 75 -17.95 2.87 13.49
C ALA A 75 -16.72 3.09 12.59
N LYS A 76 -16.91 3.77 11.46
CA LYS A 76 -15.85 4.11 10.51
C LYS A 76 -14.74 4.97 11.13
N GLN A 77 -15.10 5.95 11.95
CA GLN A 77 -14.13 6.80 12.65
C GLN A 77 -13.31 6.01 13.67
N GLN A 78 -13.96 5.20 14.50
CA GLN A 78 -13.27 4.37 15.50
C GLN A 78 -12.36 3.32 14.87
N GLU A 79 -12.78 2.72 13.75
CA GLU A 79 -11.96 1.81 12.96
C GLU A 79 -10.76 2.54 12.35
N GLY A 80 -10.98 3.74 11.81
CA GLY A 80 -9.92 4.59 11.26
C GLY A 80 -8.86 4.97 12.31
N GLU A 81 -9.26 5.32 13.53
CA GLU A 81 -8.33 5.58 14.63
C GLU A 81 -7.46 4.35 14.95
N ARG A 82 -8.02 3.14 14.92
CA ARG A 82 -7.26 1.91 15.16
C ARG A 82 -6.28 1.62 14.03
N VAL A 83 -6.67 1.89 12.78
CA VAL A 83 -5.76 1.81 11.63
C VAL A 83 -4.59 2.76 11.82
N LEU A 84 -4.86 4.05 12.09
CA LEU A 84 -3.82 5.06 12.28
C LEU A 84 -2.87 4.75 13.44
N LYS A 85 -3.39 4.24 14.58
CA LYS A 85 -2.56 3.80 15.71
C LYS A 85 -1.64 2.63 15.37
N SER A 86 -1.98 1.86 14.35
CA SER A 86 -1.21 0.68 13.92
C SER A 86 -0.12 1.01 12.90
N VAL A 87 -0.20 2.20 12.28
CA VAL A 87 0.81 2.72 11.35
C VAL A 87 1.88 3.46 12.18
N ARG A 88 3.15 3.06 12.05
CA ARG A 88 4.24 3.73 12.76
C ARG A 88 4.60 5.05 12.07
N ALA A 89 5.19 5.96 12.83
CA ALA A 89 5.70 7.21 12.29
C ALA A 89 6.78 6.94 11.23
N GLY A 90 6.65 7.59 10.07
CA GLY A 90 7.57 7.44 8.96
C GLY A 90 7.35 6.21 8.09
N GLU A 91 6.34 5.36 8.33
CA GLU A 91 5.92 4.32 7.37
C GLU A 91 5.06 4.92 6.26
N ARG A 92 5.20 4.40 5.03
CA ARG A 92 4.43 4.85 3.86
C ARG A 92 3.07 4.21 3.90
N LEU A 93 2.01 4.99 4.08
CA LEU A 93 0.64 4.50 4.15
C LEU A 93 -0.03 4.59 2.78
N ILE A 94 -0.40 3.42 2.25
CA ILE A 94 -1.16 3.28 1.02
C ILE A 94 -2.55 2.76 1.37
N VAL A 95 -3.57 3.56 1.09
CA VAL A 95 -4.97 3.21 1.34
C VAL A 95 -5.58 2.60 0.09
N LEU A 96 -6.20 1.43 0.25
CA LEU A 96 -6.94 0.77 -0.81
C LEU A 96 -8.41 1.18 -0.73
N ASP A 97 -8.85 2.02 -1.66
CA ASP A 97 -10.19 2.63 -1.70
C ASP A 97 -10.66 2.79 -3.16
N GLU A 98 -11.95 2.58 -3.42
CA GLU A 98 -12.57 2.70 -4.75
C GLU A 98 -12.40 4.09 -5.37
N ARG A 99 -12.22 5.12 -4.54
CA ARG A 99 -12.03 6.52 -4.95
C ARG A 99 -10.57 6.86 -5.24
N GLY A 100 -9.67 5.88 -5.13
CA GLY A 100 -8.25 6.04 -5.41
C GLY A 100 -7.94 6.12 -6.90
N ARG A 101 -6.69 6.44 -7.20
CA ARG A 101 -6.17 6.40 -8.58
C ARG A 101 -6.06 4.97 -9.07
N ASP A 102 -6.21 4.80 -10.39
CA ASP A 102 -5.89 3.55 -11.07
C ASP A 102 -4.46 3.10 -10.81
N LEU A 103 -4.31 1.81 -10.53
CA LEU A 103 -3.01 1.19 -10.37
C LEU A 103 -2.83 0.08 -11.39
N LYS A 104 -1.95 0.33 -12.36
CA LYS A 104 -1.40 -0.70 -13.22
C LYS A 104 -0.34 -1.49 -12.45
N SER A 105 -0.15 -2.77 -12.79
CA SER A 105 0.82 -3.65 -12.13
C SER A 105 2.25 -3.10 -12.17
N GLU A 106 2.63 -2.44 -13.28
CA GLU A 106 3.94 -1.80 -13.43
C GLU A 106 4.10 -0.66 -12.44
N ASN A 107 3.07 0.18 -12.29
CA ASN A 107 3.07 1.30 -11.34
C ASN A 107 3.16 0.82 -9.89
N PHE A 108 2.60 -0.36 -9.57
CA PHE A 108 2.73 -0.94 -8.23
C PHE A 108 4.18 -1.31 -7.89
N ALA A 109 4.88 -1.95 -8.82
CA ALA A 109 6.29 -2.28 -8.66
C ALA A 109 7.15 -1.00 -8.51
N GLU A 110 6.82 0.05 -9.26
CA GLU A 110 7.49 1.35 -9.13
C GLU A 110 7.28 1.99 -7.76
N ILE A 111 6.06 1.93 -7.20
CA ILE A 111 5.78 2.46 -5.86
C ILE A 111 6.66 1.78 -4.80
N LEU A 112 6.76 0.44 -4.84
CA LEU A 112 7.61 -0.31 -3.90
C LEU A 112 9.09 0.03 -4.08
N ALA A 113 9.53 0.15 -5.33
CA ALA A 113 10.90 0.51 -5.64
C ALA A 113 11.22 1.94 -5.19
N GLN A 114 10.34 2.91 -5.42
CA GLN A 114 10.48 4.30 -4.96
C GLN A 114 10.51 4.38 -3.44
N ALA A 115 9.61 3.66 -2.76
CA ALA A 115 9.60 3.62 -1.30
C ALA A 115 10.94 3.11 -0.73
N SER A 116 11.56 2.11 -1.39
CA SER A 116 12.89 1.62 -1.04
C SER A 116 14.00 2.65 -1.28
N ASP A 117 13.95 3.41 -2.38
CA ASP A 117 14.93 4.46 -2.70
C ASP A 117 14.86 5.67 -1.78
N GLU A 118 13.65 6.11 -1.46
CA GLU A 118 13.37 7.22 -0.55
C GLU A 118 13.68 6.87 0.91
N GLY A 119 14.00 5.60 1.19
CA GLY A 119 14.42 5.14 2.51
C GLY A 119 13.27 4.94 3.49
N TRP A 120 12.06 4.67 2.99
CA TRP A 120 10.93 4.34 3.85
C TRP A 120 11.22 3.03 4.62
N PRO A 121 10.92 2.99 5.93
CA PRO A 121 11.17 1.82 6.76
C PRO A 121 10.24 0.65 6.42
N ALA A 122 9.01 0.94 5.96
CA ALA A 122 8.04 -0.04 5.51
C ALA A 122 6.96 0.61 4.63
N VAL A 123 6.29 -0.21 3.82
CA VAL A 123 5.06 0.13 3.10
C VAL A 123 3.88 -0.54 3.77
N VAL A 124 2.87 0.25 4.13
CA VAL A 124 1.66 -0.21 4.82
C VAL A 124 0.47 -0.10 3.88
N PHE A 125 -0.15 -1.24 3.56
CA PHE A 125 -1.41 -1.29 2.84
C PHE A 125 -2.58 -1.36 3.81
N ALA A 126 -3.52 -0.43 3.71
CA ALA A 126 -4.72 -0.40 4.55
C ALA A 126 -5.97 -0.74 3.73
N ILE A 127 -6.61 -1.87 4.04
CA ILE A 127 -7.89 -2.31 3.46
C ILE A 127 -9.02 -1.95 4.43
N GLY A 128 -9.96 -1.14 3.94
CA GLY A 128 -11.10 -0.69 4.72
C GLY A 128 -12.19 -1.76 4.82
N GLY A 129 -13.10 -1.56 5.77
CA GLY A 129 -14.33 -2.35 5.86
C GLY A 129 -15.31 -2.00 4.73
N PRO A 130 -16.55 -2.53 4.76
CA PRO A 130 -17.55 -2.32 3.71
C PRO A 130 -17.91 -0.85 3.45
N TYR A 131 -17.68 0.03 4.42
CA TYR A 131 -17.94 1.48 4.29
C TYR A 131 -16.70 2.31 3.94
N GLY A 132 -15.56 1.65 3.68
CA GLY A 132 -14.26 2.24 3.39
C GLY A 132 -13.62 2.93 4.61
N HIS A 133 -12.50 3.61 4.38
CA HIS A 133 -11.74 4.29 5.44
C HIS A 133 -12.26 5.68 5.78
N SER A 134 -12.09 6.09 7.04
CA SER A 134 -12.46 7.43 7.51
C SER A 134 -11.67 8.54 6.77
N PRO A 135 -12.18 9.78 6.71
CA PRO A 135 -11.46 10.89 6.08
C PRO A 135 -10.04 11.08 6.63
N GLU A 136 -9.86 10.92 7.94
CA GLU A 136 -8.58 11.09 8.63
C GLU A 136 -7.53 10.06 8.17
N VAL A 137 -7.95 8.83 7.90
CA VAL A 137 -7.05 7.79 7.36
C VAL A 137 -6.61 8.15 5.94
N ARG A 138 -7.52 8.70 5.12
CA ARG A 138 -7.19 9.10 3.74
C ARG A 138 -6.30 10.33 3.70
N GLU A 139 -6.52 11.27 4.61
CA GLU A 139 -5.70 12.48 4.72
C GLU A 139 -4.27 12.14 5.15
N ARG A 140 -4.09 11.16 6.05
CA ARG A 140 -2.77 10.64 6.39
C ARG A 140 -2.15 9.81 5.26
N ALA A 141 -2.93 9.23 4.36
CA ALA A 141 -2.39 8.34 3.33
C ALA A 141 -1.43 9.07 2.40
N ASP A 142 -0.27 8.47 2.16
CA ASP A 142 0.70 8.95 1.17
C ASP A 142 0.20 8.66 -0.26
N ASP A 143 -0.58 7.58 -0.42
CA ASP A 143 -1.28 7.24 -1.66
C ASP A 143 -2.66 6.64 -1.38
N VAL A 144 -3.63 6.96 -2.23
CA VAL A 144 -4.95 6.31 -2.26
C VAL A 144 -5.14 5.63 -3.61
N ILE A 145 -5.30 4.31 -3.59
CA ILE A 145 -5.25 3.45 -4.76
C ILE A 145 -6.51 2.60 -4.86
N ARG A 146 -7.07 2.48 -6.06
CA ARG A 146 -8.13 1.51 -6.34
C ARG A 146 -7.55 0.19 -6.84
N LEU A 147 -8.00 -0.94 -6.28
CA LEU A 147 -7.57 -2.28 -6.70
C LEU A 147 -8.20 -2.73 -8.02
N THR A 148 -9.36 -2.17 -8.37
CA THR A 148 -10.08 -2.50 -9.59
C THR A 148 -9.79 -1.46 -10.66
N ALA A 149 -8.83 -1.78 -11.53
CA ALA A 149 -9.01 -1.50 -12.94
C ALA A 149 -9.69 -2.75 -13.50
N ILE A 150 -11.00 -2.71 -13.75
CA ILE A 150 -11.48 -3.55 -14.85
C ILE A 150 -10.85 -2.89 -16.07
N SER A 151 -9.74 -3.46 -16.53
CA SER A 151 -9.18 -3.07 -17.81
C SER A 151 -10.21 -3.53 -18.83
N ASP A 152 -11.13 -2.64 -19.17
CA ASP A 152 -11.75 -2.63 -20.47
C ASP A 152 -10.60 -2.44 -21.47
N ASN A 153 -9.96 -3.55 -21.82
CA ASN A 153 -9.13 -3.68 -23.00
C ASN A 153 -10.02 -3.70 -24.27
N THR A 154 -10.99 -2.80 -24.36
CA THR A 154 -11.70 -2.50 -25.60
C THR A 154 -10.91 -1.45 -26.37
N SER A 155 -9.68 -1.81 -26.75
CA SER A 155 -9.10 -1.31 -27.99
C SER A 155 -9.59 -2.20 -29.12
N THR A 156 -10.77 -1.91 -29.65
CA THR A 156 -11.19 -2.36 -30.99
C THR A 156 -12.14 -1.32 -31.55
N GLY A 157 -11.67 -0.57 -32.55
CA GLY A 157 -12.47 0.36 -33.34
C GLY A 157 -11.82 1.72 -33.49
#